data_AF-A0A836TEM5-F1
#
_entry.id   AF-A0A836TEM5-F1
#
_cell.length_a   1.000
_cell.length_b   1.000
_cell.length_c   1.000
_cell.angle_alpha   90.00
_cell.angle_beta   90.00
_cell.angle_gamma   90.00
#
_symmetry.space_group_name_H-M   'P 1'
#
loop_
_entity.id
_entity.type
_entity.pdbx_description
1 polymer ?
#
loop_
_entity_poly.entity_id
_entity_poly.type
_entity_poly.pdbx_seq_one_letter_code
_entity_poly.pdbx_strand_id
1 'polypeptide(L)' 'KKFRELKDLGVKEGPFYVLHGADMPSILVEVGFLTNRKEARMLAKPDYLYRLASSIAEGIHKYLQDKGPSI' A
#
# COMPACT_ATOMS: atom_id res chain seq x y z
N LYS A 1 -0.13 11.70 -16.47
CA LYS A 1 -0.58 10.62 -17.38
C LYS A 1 0.35 9.36 -17.43
N LYS A 2 1.48 9.29 -16.69
CA LYS A 2 2.60 8.34 -16.98
C LYS A 2 2.63 7.00 -16.20
N PHE A 3 1.62 6.68 -15.38
CA PHE A 3 1.62 5.47 -14.51
C PHE A 3 0.38 4.58 -14.68
N ARG A 4 -0.34 4.73 -15.79
CA ARG A 4 -1.72 4.26 -15.99
C ARG A 4 -1.88 2.73 -16.21
N GLU A 5 -0.87 1.93 -15.86
CA GLU A 5 -0.82 0.49 -16.12
C GLU A 5 -0.54 -0.36 -14.87
N LEU A 6 -0.65 0.21 -13.66
CA LEU A 6 -0.61 -0.60 -12.45
C LEU A 6 -2.01 -1.19 -12.23
N LYS A 7 -2.07 -2.52 -12.22
CA LYS A 7 -3.29 -3.26 -11.97
C LYS A 7 -3.57 -3.25 -10.46
N ASP A 8 -4.78 -2.86 -10.08
CA ASP A 8 -5.28 -3.08 -8.72
C ASP A 8 -5.52 -4.58 -8.51
N LEU A 9 -4.88 -5.15 -7.49
CA LEU A 9 -5.00 -6.56 -7.11
C LEU A 9 -5.94 -6.79 -5.92
N GLY A 10 -6.52 -5.71 -5.39
CA GLY A 10 -7.47 -5.74 -4.29
C GLY A 10 -6.85 -6.09 -2.93
N VAL A 11 -7.72 -6.12 -1.92
CA VAL A 11 -7.38 -6.55 -0.55
C VAL A 11 -7.45 -8.07 -0.47
N LYS A 12 -6.48 -8.67 0.22
CA LYS A 12 -6.41 -10.13 0.41
C LYS A 12 -6.12 -10.43 1.87
N GLU A 13 -6.76 -11.47 2.38
CA GLU A 13 -6.45 -12.05 3.68
C GLU A 13 -5.27 -13.03 3.55
N GLY A 14 -4.45 -13.13 4.60
CA GLY A 14 -3.31 -14.05 4.62
C GLY A 14 -2.68 -14.18 6.00
N PRO A 15 -2.04 -15.32 6.30
CA PRO A 15 -1.45 -15.61 7.62
C PRO A 15 -0.06 -14.96 7.78
N PHE A 16 0.01 -13.64 7.61
CA PHE A 16 1.27 -12.91 7.76
C PHE A 16 1.53 -12.63 9.24
N TYR A 17 2.69 -13.08 9.74
CA TYR A 17 3.06 -12.90 11.15
C TYR A 17 2.98 -11.45 11.62
N VAL A 18 3.38 -10.49 10.77
CA VAL A 18 3.33 -9.05 11.07
C VAL A 18 1.91 -8.49 11.25
N LEU A 19 0.89 -9.24 10.85
CA LEU A 19 -0.53 -8.89 11.02
C LEU A 19 -1.18 -9.66 12.19
N HIS A 20 -0.46 -10.61 12.81
CA HIS A 20 -0.98 -11.38 13.93
C HIS A 20 -0.73 -10.68 15.27
N GLY A 21 -1.76 -10.67 16.13
CA GLY A 21 -1.64 -10.19 17.51
C GLY A 21 -1.49 -8.67 17.65
N ALA A 22 -1.81 -7.90 16.62
CA ALA A 22 -1.83 -6.46 16.69
C ALA A 22 -3.09 -5.98 17.43
N ASP A 23 -2.93 -5.28 18.55
CA ASP A 23 -4.03 -4.63 19.30
C ASP A 23 -4.62 -3.41 18.58
N MET A 24 -4.09 -3.10 17.39
CA MET A 24 -4.52 -2.02 16.52
C MET A 24 -4.73 -2.53 15.08
N PRO A 25 -5.51 -1.81 14.26
CA PRO A 25 -5.65 -2.08 12.83
C PRO A 25 -4.27 -2.18 12.15
N SER A 26 -4.01 -3.28 11.44
CA SER A 26 -2.73 -3.54 10.75
C SER A 26 -2.96 -4.07 9.33
N ILE A 27 -2.13 -3.62 8.39
CA ILE A 27 -2.15 -4.04 6.99
C ILE A 27 -0.72 -4.24 6.47
N LEU A 28 -0.57 -5.14 5.49
CA LEU A 28 0.66 -5.31 4.71
C LEU A 28 0.38 -4.84 3.28
N VAL A 29 1.21 -3.93 2.77
CA VAL A 29 1.06 -3.37 1.42
C VAL A 29 2.16 -3.92 0.51
N GLU A 30 1.77 -4.72 -0.48
CA GLU A 30 2.66 -5.09 -1.59
C GLU A 30 2.63 -3.98 -2.65
N VAL A 31 3.73 -3.24 -2.76
CA VAL A 31 3.82 -2.01 -3.57
C VAL A 31 4.15 -2.25 -5.06
N GLY A 32 4.40 -3.51 -5.43
CA GLY A 32 4.72 -3.98 -6.77
C GLY A 32 5.58 -5.24 -6.76
N PHE A 33 5.76 -5.85 -7.92
CA PHE A 33 6.48 -7.11 -8.11
C PHE A 33 7.89 -6.88 -8.67
N LEU A 34 8.93 -7.22 -7.91
CA LEU A 34 10.31 -7.19 -8.42
C LEU A 34 10.56 -8.22 -9.53
N THR A 35 9.78 -9.31 -9.55
CA THR A 35 9.81 -10.32 -10.62
C THR A 35 9.25 -9.79 -11.95
N ASN A 36 8.44 -8.72 -11.90
CA ASN A 36 7.98 -8.02 -13.09
C ASN A 36 9.00 -6.93 -13.47
N ARG A 37 9.71 -7.12 -14.60
CA ARG A 37 10.75 -6.17 -15.07
C ARG A 37 10.27 -4.73 -15.20
N LYS A 38 9.00 -4.50 -15.55
CA LYS A 38 8.45 -3.15 -15.69
C LYS A 38 8.29 -2.51 -14.32
N GLU A 39 7.70 -3.21 -13.37
CA GLU A 39 7.47 -2.71 -12.01
C GLU A 39 8.78 -2.53 -11.24
N ALA A 40 9.72 -3.47 -11.35
CA ALA A 40 11.05 -3.35 -10.77
C ALA A 40 11.77 -2.05 -11.19
N ARG A 41 11.72 -1.70 -12.50
CA ARG A 41 12.28 -0.43 -13.01
C ARG A 41 11.57 0.81 -12.48
N MET A 42 10.30 0.68 -12.09
CA MET A 42 9.54 1.79 -11.49
C MET A 42 9.88 1.93 -10.01
N LEU A 43 9.96 0.82 -9.27
CA LEU A 43 10.38 0.77 -7.87
C LEU A 43 11.81 1.28 -7.66
N ALA A 44 12.66 1.26 -8.69
CA ALA A 44 13.99 1.86 -8.64
C ALA A 44 14.01 3.40 -8.81
N LYS A 45 12.87 4.05 -9.11
CA LYS A 45 12.82 5.50 -9.38
C LYS A 45 12.40 6.29 -8.13
N PRO A 46 13.22 7.24 -7.66
CA PRO A 46 12.89 8.05 -6.48
C PRO A 46 11.53 8.76 -6.58
N ASP A 47 11.22 9.38 -7.72
CA ASP A 47 9.93 10.08 -7.92
C ASP A 47 8.71 9.14 -7.81
N TYR A 48 8.87 7.87 -8.22
CA TYR A 48 7.80 6.88 -8.11
C TYR A 48 7.62 6.44 -6.65
N LEU A 49 8.73 6.19 -5.94
CA LEU A 49 8.70 5.87 -4.52
C LEU A 49 8.11 7.02 -3.69
N TYR A 50 8.46 8.27 -4.01
CA TYR A 50 7.89 9.43 -3.32
C TYR A 50 6.37 9.53 -3.50
N ARG A 51 5.88 9.30 -4.73
CA ARG A 51 4.44 9.27 -5.01
C ARG A 51 3.76 8.14 -4.26
N LEU A 52 4.35 6.95 -4.23
CA LEU A 52 3.82 5.80 -3.53
C LEU A 52 3.73 6.05 -2.02
N ALA A 53 4.81 6.55 -1.40
CA ALA A 53 4.84 6.89 0.01
C ALA A 53 3.82 7.98 0.36
N SER A 54 3.70 9.02 -0.48
CA SER A 54 2.73 10.10 -0.28
C SER A 54 1.29 9.57 -0.32
N SER A 55 0.96 8.67 -1.25
CA SER A 55 -0.37 8.06 -1.33
C SER A 55 -0.68 7.17 -0.14
N ILE A 56 0.30 6.41 0.37
CA ILE A 56 0.14 5.59 1.59
C ILE A 56 -0.11 6.50 2.79
N ALA A 57 0.67 7.56 2.95
CA ALA A 57 0.50 8.52 4.04
C ALA A 57 -0.88 9.20 3.99
N GLU A 58 -1.35 9.59 2.79
CA GLU A 58 -2.69 10.15 2.61
C GLU A 58 -3.79 9.13 2.99
N GLY A 59 -3.62 7.85 2.62
CA GLY A 59 -4.54 6.78 3.00
C GLY A 59 -4.64 6.59 4.52
N ILE A 60 -3.50 6.58 5.22
CA ILE A 60 -3.44 6.51 6.68
C ILE A 60 -4.11 7.75 7.30
N HIS A 61 -3.82 8.93 6.77
CA HIS A 61 -4.42 10.18 7.26
C HIS A 61 -5.94 10.17 7.14
N LYS A 62 -6.46 9.72 5.98
CA LYS A 62 -7.91 9.56 5.76
C LYS A 62 -8.51 8.54 6.71
N TYR A 63 -7.85 7.40 6.92
CA TYR A 63 -8.30 6.38 7.87
C TYR A 63 -8.42 6.93 9.30
N LEU A 64 -7.48 7.76 9.73
CA LEU A 64 -7.50 8.37 11.07
C LEU A 64 -8.57 9.47 11.22
N GLN A 65 -8.89 10.18 10.13
CA GLN A 65 -9.96 11.18 10.11
C GLN A 65 -11.35 10.55 10.02
N ASP A 66 -11.43 9.40 9.36
CA ASP A 66 -12.63 8.61 9.32
C ASP A 66 -12.88 8.13 10.75
N LYS A 67 -13.78 8.83 11.44
CA LYS A 67 -14.36 8.33 12.68
C LYS A 67 -15.15 7.10 12.29
N GLY A 68 -14.48 5.95 12.18
CA GLY A 68 -15.13 4.65 12.10
C GLY A 68 -16.24 4.59 13.16
N PRO A 69 -17.30 3.80 12.96
CA PRO A 69 -18.45 3.80 13.85
C PRO A 69 -17.95 3.72 15.30
N SER A 70 -18.35 4.70 16.12
CA SER A 70 -18.13 4.63 17.56
C SER A 70 -18.64 3.26 18.01
N ILE A 71 -17.73 2.40 18.47
CA ILE A 71 -18.11 1.18 19.17
C ILE A 71 -18.94 1.52 20.41
#